data_AF-X1DDB9-F1
#
_entry.id   AF-X1DDB9-F1
#
_cell.length_a   1.000
_cell.length_b   1.000
_cell.length_c   1.000
_cell.angle_alpha   90.00
_cell.angle_beta   90.00
_cell.angle_gamma   90.00
#
_symmetry.space_group_name_H-M   'P 1'
#
loop_
_entity.id
_entity.type
_entity.pdbx_description
1 polymer ?
#
loop_
_entity_poly.entity_id
_entity_poly.type
_entity_poly.pdbx_seq_one_letter_code
_entity_poly.pdbx_strand_id
1 'polypeptide(L)'
;MPFKYPKKRAEYQKEYNKEYYAKNKQKIAEYKKEYYAKNKQKILEREREYRAKNKQKLKDYRKEHYVKNKQKIGEQVKEYRAKNKQKIAKYVKRVYELRKRGGLCVECGNSAYPGYTKCQKHILIANKRSKIYYAKNIQKRIKYAKRVYELRKRNGLCVRCGRGLDEYSINGGLVTCQNCREGLVGENVELTRGRQGK
;
A
#
# COMPACT_ATOMS: atom_id res chain seq x y z
N MET A 1 35.66 30.91 -55.19
CA MET A 1 35.81 31.79 -54.02
C MET A 1 34.91 31.31 -52.88
N PRO A 2 35.42 31.05 -51.67
CA PRO A 2 34.62 30.53 -50.57
C PRO A 2 33.86 31.67 -49.87
N PHE A 3 32.55 31.49 -49.65
CA PHE A 3 31.66 32.48 -49.05
C PHE A 3 31.99 32.73 -47.57
N LYS A 4 32.01 34.02 -47.19
CA LYS A 4 32.72 34.57 -46.03
C LYS A 4 32.05 34.41 -44.65
N TYR A 5 30.83 33.87 -44.49
CA TYR A 5 30.17 33.76 -43.16
C TYR A 5 29.17 32.58 -43.00
N PRO A 6 29.60 31.43 -42.43
CA PRO A 6 28.77 30.23 -42.27
C PRO A 6 27.55 30.38 -41.33
N LYS A 7 27.64 31.24 -40.29
CA LYS A 7 26.58 31.41 -39.27
C LYS A 7 25.29 32.03 -39.83
N LYS A 8 25.40 33.06 -40.69
CA LYS A 8 24.24 33.74 -41.29
C LYS A 8 23.42 32.82 -42.21
N ARG A 9 24.06 31.85 -42.86
CA ARG A 9 23.39 30.86 -43.72
C ARG A 9 22.57 29.84 -42.92
N ALA A 10 23.09 29.40 -41.76
CA ALA A 10 22.41 28.43 -40.91
C ALA A 10 21.14 29.02 -40.26
N GLU A 11 21.22 30.29 -39.83
CA GLU A 11 20.06 31.02 -39.29
C GLU A 11 18.99 31.25 -40.36
N TYR A 12 19.38 31.74 -41.54
CA TYR A 12 18.47 31.90 -42.68
C TYR A 12 17.78 30.58 -43.06
N GLN A 13 18.52 29.48 -43.13
CA GLN A 13 17.96 28.16 -43.45
C GLN A 13 16.97 27.70 -42.38
N LYS A 14 17.25 27.97 -41.10
CA LYS A 14 16.37 27.60 -39.99
C LYS A 14 15.05 28.36 -40.04
N GLU A 15 15.11 29.64 -40.37
CA GLU A 15 13.96 30.53 -40.47
C GLU A 15 13.10 30.18 -41.69
N TYR A 16 13.73 29.98 -42.84
CA TYR A 16 13.10 29.46 -44.05
C TYR A 16 12.40 28.11 -43.81
N ASN A 17 13.08 27.16 -43.17
CA ASN A 17 12.49 25.85 -42.85
C ASN A 17 11.30 25.97 -41.89
N LYS A 18 11.33 26.93 -40.94
CA LYS A 18 10.25 27.17 -39.99
C LYS A 18 9.02 27.73 -40.70
N GLU A 19 9.19 28.70 -41.59
CA GLU A 19 8.11 29.23 -42.42
C GLU A 19 7.54 28.18 -43.37
N TYR A 20 8.41 27.41 -44.03
CA TYR A 20 8.00 26.32 -44.91
C TYR A 20 7.17 25.28 -44.15
N TYR A 21 7.61 24.87 -42.96
CA TYR A 21 6.87 23.91 -42.13
C TYR A 21 5.54 24.48 -41.64
N ALA A 22 5.49 25.76 -41.28
CA ALA A 22 4.25 26.43 -40.88
C ALA A 22 3.22 26.45 -42.02
N LYS A 23 3.64 26.83 -43.23
CA LYS A 23 2.78 26.90 -44.42
C LYS A 23 2.35 25.51 -44.94
N ASN A 24 3.17 24.47 -44.76
CA ASN A 24 2.92 23.13 -45.30
C ASN A 24 2.54 22.09 -44.23
N LYS A 25 2.26 22.51 -42.99
CA LYS A 25 2.05 21.61 -41.85
C LYS A 25 1.02 20.51 -42.12
N GLN A 26 -0.12 20.87 -42.72
CA GLN A 26 -1.21 19.92 -43.02
C GLN A 26 -0.80 18.92 -44.11
N LYS A 27 -0.28 19.40 -45.24
CA LYS A 27 0.24 18.55 -46.34
C LYS A 27 1.33 17.58 -45.85
N ILE A 28 2.25 18.06 -45.02
CA ILE A 28 3.30 17.22 -44.41
C ILE A 28 2.70 16.16 -43.49
N ALA A 29 1.69 16.51 -42.69
CA ALA A 29 1.03 15.58 -41.78
C ALA A 29 0.24 14.50 -42.55
N GLU A 30 -0.48 14.88 -43.59
CA GLU A 30 -1.23 13.96 -44.46
C GLU A 30 -0.29 13.00 -45.18
N TYR A 31 0.76 13.52 -45.81
CA TYR A 31 1.78 12.68 -46.45
C TYR A 31 2.42 11.70 -45.47
N LYS A 32 2.78 12.15 -44.24
CA LYS A 32 3.31 11.27 -43.20
C LYS A 32 2.32 10.18 -42.79
N LYS A 33 1.03 10.54 -42.67
CA LYS A 33 -0.03 9.59 -42.31
C LYS A 33 -0.21 8.53 -43.40
N GLU A 34 -0.24 8.94 -44.66
CA GLU A 34 -0.37 8.03 -45.80
C GLU A 34 0.85 7.13 -45.96
N TYR A 35 2.06 7.71 -45.83
CA TYR A 35 3.30 6.95 -45.82
C TYR A 35 3.33 5.91 -44.70
N TYR A 36 2.94 6.30 -43.48
CA TYR A 36 2.87 5.37 -42.36
C TYR A 36 1.83 4.27 -42.62
N ALA A 37 0.65 4.61 -43.15
CA ALA A 37 -0.38 3.63 -43.47
C ALA A 37 0.12 2.58 -44.48
N LYS A 38 0.76 3.03 -45.56
CA LYS A 38 1.34 2.16 -46.61
C LYS A 38 2.52 1.31 -46.11
N ASN A 39 3.30 1.81 -45.16
CA ASN A 39 4.54 1.16 -44.70
C ASN A 39 4.46 0.57 -43.29
N LYS A 40 3.28 0.56 -42.67
CA LYS A 40 3.08 0.20 -41.25
C LYS A 40 3.73 -1.13 -40.88
N GLN A 41 3.52 -2.17 -41.69
CA GLN A 41 4.07 -3.49 -41.41
C GLN A 41 5.60 -3.50 -41.44
N LYS A 42 6.21 -2.93 -42.48
CA LYS A 42 7.68 -2.82 -42.59
C LYS A 42 8.30 -1.99 -41.46
N ILE A 43 7.62 -0.92 -41.04
CA ILE A 43 8.07 -0.09 -39.90
C ILE A 43 8.02 -0.90 -38.59
N LEU A 44 6.90 -1.59 -38.33
CA LEU A 44 6.74 -2.40 -37.12
C LEU A 44 7.72 -3.57 -37.06
N GLU A 45 8.00 -4.21 -38.21
CA GLU A 45 8.96 -5.30 -38.32
C GLU A 45 10.39 -4.82 -38.03
N ARG A 46 10.82 -3.73 -38.66
CA ARG A 46 12.10 -3.08 -38.36
C ARG A 46 12.21 -2.67 -36.90
N GLU A 47 11.15 -2.14 -36.31
CA GLU A 47 11.14 -1.81 -34.88
C GLU A 47 11.26 -3.06 -34.00
N ARG A 48 10.59 -4.16 -34.34
CA ARG A 48 10.70 -5.42 -33.61
C ARG A 48 12.12 -5.96 -33.66
N GLU A 49 12.73 -6.01 -34.85
CA GLU A 49 14.12 -6.42 -35.01
C GLU A 49 15.09 -5.54 -34.22
N TYR A 50 14.90 -4.22 -34.30
CA TYR A 50 15.72 -3.27 -33.56
C TYR A 50 15.59 -3.50 -32.04
N ARG A 51 14.37 -3.65 -31.52
CA ARG A 51 14.12 -3.92 -30.10
C ARG A 51 14.69 -5.27 -29.67
N ALA A 52 14.63 -6.29 -30.53
CA ALA A 52 15.21 -7.60 -30.26
C ALA A 52 16.74 -7.53 -30.17
N LYS A 53 17.39 -6.94 -31.19
CA LYS A 53 18.86 -6.77 -31.26
C LYS A 53 19.40 -5.86 -30.14
N ASN A 54 18.62 -4.86 -29.72
CA ASN A 54 19.04 -3.87 -28.71
C ASN A 54 18.37 -4.06 -27.34
N LYS A 55 17.79 -5.22 -27.07
CA LYS A 55 17.00 -5.48 -25.83
C LYS A 55 17.77 -5.09 -24.57
N GLN A 56 19.04 -5.49 -24.48
CA GLN A 56 19.89 -5.21 -23.32
C GLN A 56 20.24 -3.72 -23.22
N LYS A 57 20.70 -3.10 -24.31
CA LYS A 57 20.98 -1.65 -24.37
C LYS A 57 19.76 -0.80 -23.97
N LEU A 58 18.56 -1.17 -24.46
CA LEU A 58 17.31 -0.49 -24.11
C LEU A 58 16.91 -0.69 -22.64
N LYS A 59 17.25 -1.83 -22.04
CA LYS A 59 17.02 -2.10 -20.63
C LYS A 59 17.97 -1.29 -19.76
N ASP A 60 19.24 -1.24 -20.13
CA ASP A 60 20.28 -0.49 -19.41
C ASP A 60 20.04 1.01 -19.51
N TYR A 61 19.71 1.52 -20.70
CA TYR A 61 19.29 2.91 -20.89
C TYR A 61 18.08 3.27 -20.02
N ARG A 62 17.05 2.42 -19.98
CA ARG A 62 15.87 2.64 -19.12
C ARG A 62 16.24 2.67 -17.64
N LYS A 63 17.12 1.76 -17.21
CA LYS A 63 17.60 1.69 -15.84
C LYS A 63 18.38 2.94 -15.46
N GLU A 64 19.31 3.37 -16.32
CA GLU A 64 20.12 4.58 -16.12
C GLU A 64 19.22 5.83 -16.07
N HIS A 65 18.28 5.95 -17.01
CA HIS A 65 17.32 7.04 -17.03
C HIS A 65 16.47 7.07 -15.74
N TYR A 66 15.99 5.91 -15.28
CA TYR A 66 15.26 5.83 -14.02
C TYR A 66 16.11 6.22 -12.82
N VAL A 67 17.37 5.76 -12.75
CA VAL A 67 18.29 6.12 -11.65
C VAL A 67 18.55 7.63 -11.63
N LYS A 68 18.89 8.22 -12.78
CA LYS A 68 19.11 9.68 -12.89
C LYS A 68 17.89 10.49 -12.50
N ASN A 69 16.68 10.02 -12.81
CA ASN A 69 15.43 10.75 -12.56
C ASN A 69 14.67 10.26 -11.32
N LYS A 70 15.24 9.36 -10.52
CA LYS A 70 14.53 8.68 -9.42
C LYS A 70 13.92 9.66 -8.42
N GLN A 71 14.65 10.71 -8.07
CA GLN A 71 14.20 11.74 -7.14
C GLN A 71 13.01 12.51 -7.71
N LYS A 72 13.15 13.06 -8.92
CA LYS A 72 12.09 13.80 -9.62
C LYS A 72 10.82 12.96 -9.80
N ILE A 73 10.95 11.69 -10.20
CA ILE A 73 9.82 10.75 -10.29
C ILE A 73 9.18 10.54 -8.91
N GLY A 74 10.00 10.37 -7.87
CA GLY A 74 9.52 10.21 -6.50
C GLY A 74 8.73 11.42 -6.00
N GLU A 75 9.20 12.63 -6.29
CA GLU A 75 8.52 13.89 -5.97
C GLU A 75 7.19 14.03 -6.70
N GLN A 76 7.17 13.79 -8.01
CA GLN A 76 5.94 13.80 -8.80
C GLN A 76 4.91 12.79 -8.27
N VAL A 77 5.34 11.59 -7.89
CA VAL A 77 4.45 10.57 -7.29
C VAL A 77 3.93 11.02 -5.93
N LYS A 78 4.77 11.63 -5.09
CA LYS A 78 4.35 12.17 -3.78
C LYS A 78 3.31 13.28 -3.97
N GLU A 79 3.58 14.22 -4.86
CA GLU A 79 2.68 15.33 -5.18
C GLU A 79 1.34 14.81 -5.71
N TYR A 80 1.37 13.88 -6.66
CA TYR A 80 0.16 13.24 -7.19
C TYR A 80 -0.64 12.55 -6.08
N ARG A 81 0.02 11.78 -5.22
CA ARG A 81 -0.63 11.09 -4.09
C ARG A 81 -1.23 12.06 -3.07
N ALA A 82 -0.55 13.18 -2.81
CA ALA A 82 -1.06 14.23 -1.91
C ALA A 82 -2.32 14.87 -2.50
N LYS A 83 -2.26 15.32 -3.77
CA LYS A 83 -3.40 15.93 -4.48
C LYS A 83 -4.59 14.98 -4.64
N ASN A 84 -4.34 13.67 -4.77
CA ASN A 84 -5.38 12.67 -5.03
C ASN A 84 -5.68 11.75 -3.83
N LYS A 85 -5.25 12.11 -2.62
CA LYS A 85 -5.32 11.27 -1.41
C LYS A 85 -6.72 10.67 -1.20
N GLN A 86 -7.77 11.50 -1.29
CA GLN A 86 -9.15 11.05 -1.09
C GLN A 86 -9.65 10.12 -2.21
N LYS A 87 -9.33 10.43 -3.47
CA LYS A 87 -9.71 9.59 -4.62
C LYS A 87 -9.07 8.21 -4.53
N ILE A 88 -7.78 8.17 -4.19
CA ILE A 88 -7.02 6.93 -3.97
C ILE A 88 -7.62 6.14 -2.80
N ALA A 89 -7.91 6.78 -1.67
CA ALA A 89 -8.51 6.12 -0.52
C ALA A 89 -9.89 5.51 -0.84
N LYS A 90 -10.75 6.26 -1.54
CA LYS A 90 -12.06 5.78 -2.00
C LYS A 90 -11.93 4.56 -2.92
N TYR A 91 -11.00 4.62 -3.87
CA TYR A 91 -10.72 3.51 -4.79
C TYR A 91 -10.23 2.27 -4.03
N VAL A 92 -9.23 2.41 -3.15
CA VAL A 92 -8.68 1.30 -2.36
C VAL A 92 -9.76 0.66 -1.48
N LYS A 93 -10.60 1.47 -0.83
CA LYS A 93 -11.73 0.99 -0.03
C LYS A 93 -12.72 0.19 -0.89
N ARG A 94 -13.08 0.71 -2.06
CA ARG A 94 -13.97 0.02 -3.00
C ARG A 94 -13.41 -1.34 -3.42
N VAL A 95 -12.14 -1.39 -3.82
CA VAL A 95 -11.48 -2.65 -4.25
C VAL A 95 -11.42 -3.65 -3.10
N TYR A 96 -11.12 -3.19 -1.88
CA TYR A 96 -11.12 -4.04 -0.69
C TYR A 96 -12.50 -4.68 -0.46
N GLU A 97 -13.58 -3.89 -0.46
CA GLU A 97 -14.93 -4.40 -0.24
C GLU A 97 -15.38 -5.37 -1.33
N LEU A 98 -15.07 -5.07 -2.60
CA LEU A 98 -15.38 -5.96 -3.72
C LEU A 98 -14.67 -7.31 -3.58
N ARG A 99 -13.37 -7.30 -3.26
CA ARG A 99 -12.60 -8.54 -3.04
C ARG A 99 -13.16 -9.34 -1.86
N LYS A 100 -13.44 -8.66 -0.73
CA LYS A 100 -13.98 -9.30 0.46
C LYS A 100 -15.33 -9.97 0.20
N ARG A 101 -16.25 -9.28 -0.48
CA ARG A 101 -17.57 -9.83 -0.84
C ARG A 101 -17.46 -10.98 -1.82
N GLY A 102 -16.53 -10.92 -2.77
CA GLY A 102 -16.29 -11.98 -3.74
C GLY A 102 -15.49 -13.17 -3.21
N GLY A 103 -15.22 -13.27 -1.90
CA GLY A 103 -14.41 -14.36 -1.35
C GLY A 103 -12.96 -14.35 -1.83
N LEU A 104 -12.43 -13.19 -2.20
CA LEU A 104 -11.07 -13.01 -2.71
C LEU A 104 -10.15 -12.38 -1.66
N CYS A 105 -8.90 -12.77 -1.72
CA CYS A 105 -7.83 -12.22 -0.91
C CYS A 105 -7.69 -10.71 -1.17
N VAL A 106 -7.81 -9.92 -0.11
CA VAL A 106 -7.75 -8.45 -0.20
C VAL A 106 -6.39 -7.93 -0.67
N GLU A 107 -5.32 -8.71 -0.53
CA GLU A 107 -3.96 -8.33 -0.95
C GLU A 107 -3.71 -8.66 -2.43
N CYS A 108 -3.88 -9.91 -2.86
CA CYS A 108 -3.52 -10.35 -4.22
C CYS A 108 -4.69 -10.66 -5.16
N GLY A 109 -5.93 -10.75 -4.68
CA GLY A 109 -7.10 -11.06 -5.51
C GLY A 109 -7.32 -12.54 -5.83
N ASN A 110 -6.45 -13.45 -5.38
CA ASN A 110 -6.70 -14.90 -5.47
C ASN A 110 -7.78 -15.32 -4.47
N SER A 111 -8.31 -16.54 -4.57
CA SER A 111 -9.29 -17.08 -3.60
C SER A 111 -8.83 -16.90 -2.15
N ALA A 112 -9.72 -16.39 -1.31
CA ALA A 112 -9.49 -16.26 0.13
C ALA A 112 -9.63 -17.62 0.82
N TYR A 113 -8.94 -17.79 1.94
CA TYR A 113 -9.13 -18.96 2.78
C TYR A 113 -10.49 -18.86 3.51
N PRO A 114 -11.27 -19.95 3.64
CA PRO A 114 -12.60 -19.91 4.27
C PRO A 114 -12.58 -19.26 5.66
N GLY A 115 -13.45 -18.26 5.87
CA GLY A 115 -13.52 -17.49 7.13
C GLY A 115 -12.48 -16.37 7.27
N TYR A 116 -11.62 -16.17 6.26
CA TYR A 116 -10.59 -15.13 6.27
C TYR A 116 -10.72 -14.20 5.07
N THR A 117 -10.18 -12.98 5.20
CA THR A 117 -10.14 -12.00 4.09
C THR A 117 -8.90 -12.17 3.21
N LYS A 118 -8.05 -13.17 3.48
CA LYS A 118 -6.74 -13.38 2.83
C LYS A 118 -6.60 -14.83 2.40
N CYS A 119 -5.81 -15.06 1.37
CA CYS A 119 -5.40 -16.41 1.00
C CYS A 119 -4.39 -16.96 2.02
N GLN A 120 -4.20 -18.28 2.05
CA GLN A 120 -3.30 -18.97 2.98
C GLN A 120 -1.89 -18.37 2.99
N LYS A 121 -1.31 -18.09 1.80
CA LYS A 121 0.01 -17.46 1.68
C LYS A 121 0.09 -16.12 2.43
N HIS A 122 -0.89 -15.24 2.25
CA HIS A 122 -0.89 -13.93 2.91
C HIS A 122 -1.21 -14.01 4.41
N ILE A 123 -1.98 -15.02 4.84
CA ILE A 123 -2.19 -15.32 6.26
C ILE A 123 -0.85 -15.69 6.92
N LEU A 124 -0.09 -16.62 6.31
CA LEU A 124 1.21 -17.05 6.83
C LEU A 124 2.21 -15.90 6.92
N ILE A 125 2.27 -15.04 5.89
CA ILE A 125 3.11 -13.84 5.90
C ILE A 125 2.69 -12.89 7.03
N ALA A 126 1.39 -12.65 7.21
CA ALA A 126 0.88 -11.80 8.27
C ALA A 126 1.19 -12.35 9.67
N ASN A 127 1.08 -13.68 9.85
CA ASN A 127 1.41 -14.35 11.10
C ASN A 127 2.90 -14.23 11.42
N LYS A 128 3.80 -14.42 10.43
CA LYS A 128 5.24 -14.24 10.61
C LYS A 128 5.59 -12.81 11.03
N ARG A 129 5.00 -11.81 10.36
CA ARG A 129 5.17 -10.38 10.73
C ARG A 129 4.67 -10.10 12.15
N SER A 130 3.53 -10.67 12.52
CA SER A 130 2.94 -10.51 13.86
C SER A 130 3.82 -11.12 14.95
N LYS A 131 4.38 -12.32 14.73
CA LYS A 131 5.33 -12.95 15.65
C LYS A 131 6.54 -12.05 15.92
N ILE A 132 7.15 -11.51 14.86
CA ILE A 132 8.29 -10.59 14.98
C ILE A 132 7.90 -9.32 15.73
N TYR A 133 6.76 -8.72 15.39
CA TYR A 133 6.26 -7.52 16.07
C TYR A 133 6.08 -7.76 17.57
N TYR A 134 5.46 -8.88 17.94
CA TYR A 134 5.21 -9.22 19.34
C TYR A 134 6.49 -9.55 20.11
N ALA A 135 7.46 -10.23 19.48
CA ALA A 135 8.76 -10.47 20.09
C ALA A 135 9.49 -9.15 20.40
N LYS A 136 9.51 -8.22 19.43
CA LYS A 136 10.11 -6.88 19.62
C LYS A 136 9.43 -6.05 20.71
N ASN A 137 8.16 -6.31 20.99
CA ASN A 137 7.36 -5.54 21.94
C ASN A 137 6.98 -6.35 23.20
N ILE A 138 7.76 -7.39 23.53
CA ILE A 138 7.41 -8.33 24.61
C ILE A 138 7.24 -7.63 25.97
N GLN A 139 8.15 -6.71 26.31
CA GLN A 139 8.09 -5.97 27.58
C GLN A 139 6.83 -5.10 27.68
N LYS A 140 6.46 -4.42 26.59
CA LYS A 140 5.22 -3.63 26.53
C LYS A 140 3.98 -4.51 26.71
N ARG A 141 3.98 -5.72 26.14
CA ARG A 141 2.89 -6.69 26.32
C ARG A 141 2.79 -7.19 27.75
N ILE A 142 3.92 -7.54 28.38
CA ILE A 142 3.95 -7.97 29.78
C ILE A 142 3.39 -6.85 30.68
N LYS A 143 3.85 -5.61 30.48
CA LYS A 143 3.35 -4.44 31.21
C LYS A 143 1.84 -4.23 31.03
N TYR A 144 1.35 -4.35 29.78
CA TYR A 144 -0.08 -4.25 29.49
C TYR A 144 -0.89 -5.38 30.13
N ALA A 145 -0.41 -6.62 30.04
CA ALA A 145 -1.07 -7.78 30.64
C ALA A 145 -1.18 -7.65 32.16
N LYS A 146 -0.10 -7.22 32.83
CA LYS A 146 -0.11 -6.90 34.27
C LYS A 146 -1.14 -5.81 34.59
N ARG A 147 -1.16 -4.70 33.81
CA ARG A 147 -2.15 -3.63 34.00
C ARG A 147 -3.58 -4.12 33.84
N VAL A 148 -3.87 -4.93 32.82
CA VAL A 148 -5.21 -5.49 32.58
C VAL A 148 -5.61 -6.43 33.71
N TYR A 149 -4.68 -7.24 34.20
CA TYR A 149 -4.90 -8.10 35.35
C TYR A 149 -5.30 -7.29 36.60
N GLU A 150 -4.50 -6.29 36.98
CA GLU A 150 -4.79 -5.43 38.14
C GLU A 150 -6.10 -4.66 38.00
N LEU A 151 -6.39 -4.14 36.79
CA LEU A 151 -7.64 -3.44 36.50
C LEU A 151 -8.85 -4.37 36.66
N ARG A 152 -8.76 -5.59 36.14
CA ARG A 152 -9.83 -6.59 36.25
C ARG A 152 -10.04 -6.98 37.72
N LYS A 153 -8.96 -7.22 38.47
CA LYS A 153 -9.01 -7.54 39.91
C LYS A 153 -9.69 -6.43 40.71
N ARG A 154 -9.29 -5.16 40.49
CA ARG A 154 -9.89 -4.00 41.17
C ARG A 154 -11.38 -3.83 40.87
N ASN A 155 -11.80 -4.13 39.65
CA ASN A 155 -13.18 -3.92 39.19
C ASN A 155 -14.08 -5.15 39.38
N GLY A 156 -13.64 -6.18 40.12
CA GLY A 156 -14.43 -7.40 40.32
C GLY A 156 -14.70 -8.17 39.02
N LEU A 157 -13.81 -8.07 38.03
CA LEU A 157 -13.91 -8.77 36.76
C LEU A 157 -13.03 -10.03 36.76
N CYS A 158 -13.46 -11.07 36.06
CA CYS A 158 -12.64 -12.26 35.86
C CYS A 158 -11.31 -11.89 35.17
N VAL A 159 -10.18 -12.17 35.81
CA VAL A 159 -8.83 -11.84 35.29
C VAL A 159 -8.52 -12.52 33.95
N ARG A 160 -9.14 -13.66 33.65
CA ARG A 160 -8.96 -14.42 32.41
C ARG A 160 -9.81 -13.87 31.26
N CYS A 161 -11.12 -13.83 31.43
CA CYS A 161 -12.07 -13.51 30.35
C CYS A 161 -12.71 -12.11 30.45
N GLY A 162 -12.50 -11.37 31.54
CA GLY A 162 -12.90 -9.97 31.69
C GLY A 162 -14.39 -9.72 31.90
N ARG A 163 -15.20 -10.76 32.12
CA ARG A 163 -16.63 -10.63 32.46
C ARG A 163 -16.82 -10.35 33.95
N GLY A 164 -17.94 -9.71 34.32
CA GLY A 164 -18.32 -9.45 35.71
C GLY A 164 -18.47 -10.73 36.52
N LEU A 165 -18.16 -10.65 37.81
CA LEU A 165 -18.39 -11.71 38.79
C LEU A 165 -19.65 -11.34 39.59
N ASP A 166 -20.64 -12.22 39.66
CA ASP A 166 -21.93 -11.95 40.31
C ASP A 166 -21.79 -11.94 41.85
N GLU A 167 -22.66 -11.15 42.52
CA GLU A 167 -22.60 -10.82 43.96
C GLU A 167 -22.62 -12.03 44.91
N TYR A 168 -23.08 -13.20 44.46
CA TYR A 168 -23.20 -14.42 45.27
C TYR A 168 -21.90 -15.22 45.44
N SER A 169 -20.76 -14.75 44.91
CA SER A 169 -19.45 -15.40 45.12
C SER A 169 -18.63 -14.78 46.28
N ILE A 170 -19.19 -13.81 47.00
CA ILE A 170 -18.42 -12.92 47.89
C ILE A 170 -18.31 -13.46 49.34
N ASN A 171 -19.07 -14.50 49.70
CA ASN A 171 -18.98 -15.10 51.02
C ASN A 171 -17.96 -16.25 51.05
N GLY A 172 -16.70 -15.90 51.34
CA GLY A 172 -15.70 -16.83 51.86
C GLY A 172 -15.10 -17.80 50.83
N GLY A 173 -14.09 -17.34 50.08
CA GLY A 173 -12.91 -18.19 49.87
C GLY A 173 -12.71 -18.92 48.55
N LEU A 174 -13.48 -18.70 47.47
CA LEU A 174 -13.04 -18.99 46.09
C LEU A 174 -14.01 -18.41 45.05
N VAL A 175 -13.61 -17.38 44.29
CA VAL A 175 -14.48 -16.81 43.23
C VAL A 175 -14.19 -17.51 41.90
N THR A 176 -14.97 -18.55 41.57
CA THR A 176 -14.92 -19.20 40.26
C THR A 176 -15.73 -18.41 39.23
N CYS A 177 -15.12 -18.08 38.09
CA CYS A 177 -15.85 -17.43 37.00
C CYS A 177 -16.76 -18.44 36.28
N GLN A 178 -18.07 -18.29 36.38
CA GLN A 178 -19.06 -19.21 35.79
C GLN A 178 -18.87 -19.43 34.28
N ASN A 179 -18.40 -18.41 33.57
CA ASN A 179 -18.17 -18.48 32.12
C ASN A 179 -16.89 -19.21 31.72
N CYS A 180 -15.89 -19.16 32.59
CA CYS A 180 -14.52 -19.51 32.22
C CYS A 180 -14.04 -20.73 33.01
N ARG A 181 -14.82 -21.17 34.01
CA ARG A 181 -14.66 -22.32 34.92
C ARG A 181 -13.26 -22.48 35.55
N GLU A 182 -12.40 -21.49 35.36
CA GLU A 182 -11.02 -21.41 35.80
C GLU A 182 -10.90 -20.08 36.58
N GLY A 183 -11.16 -20.13 37.88
CA GLY A 183 -11.03 -18.99 38.78
C GLY A 183 -9.98 -19.25 39.84
N LEU A 184 -9.04 -18.32 40.02
CA LEU A 184 -8.02 -18.24 41.09
C LEU A 184 -7.49 -16.79 41.08
N VAL A 185 -7.18 -16.06 42.16
CA VAL A 185 -7.25 -16.19 43.63
C VAL A 185 -7.46 -14.76 44.14
N GLY A 186 -8.17 -14.57 45.25
CA GLY A 186 -8.06 -13.37 46.05
C GLY A 186 -8.01 -13.73 47.52
N GLU A 187 -6.81 -13.85 48.08
CA GLU A 187 -6.62 -13.63 49.52
C GLU A 187 -7.17 -12.24 49.84
N ASN A 188 -8.11 -12.21 50.80
CA ASN A 188 -8.58 -11.07 51.58
C ASN A 188 -8.46 -9.70 50.90
N VAL A 189 -9.44 -9.36 50.06
CA VAL A 189 -9.72 -7.95 49.76
C VAL A 189 -10.49 -7.40 50.95
N GLU A 190 -9.79 -6.77 51.90
CA GLU A 190 -10.43 -5.85 52.84
C GLU A 190 -11.10 -4.74 52.02
N LEU A 191 -12.41 -4.87 51.83
CA LEU A 191 -13.24 -3.84 51.23
C LEU A 191 -13.29 -2.67 52.22
N THR A 192 -12.50 -1.63 51.96
CA THR A 192 -12.77 -0.31 52.55
C THR A 192 -14.15 0.14 52.08
N ARG A 193 -15.14 -0.02 52.97
CA ARG A 193 -16.52 0.42 52.77
C ARG A 193 -16.53 1.94 52.66
N GLY A 194 -16.47 2.45 51.42
CA GLY A 194 -16.91 3.79 51.07
C GLY A 194 -18.42 3.88 51.23
N ARG A 195 -18.87 4.22 52.43
CA ARG A 195 -20.26 4.53 52.76
C ARG A 195 -20.66 5.77 51.95
N GLN A 196 -21.42 5.60 50.86
CA GLN A 196 -22.17 6.70 50.27
C GLN A 196 -23.55 6.71 50.93
N GLY A 197 -23.76 7.68 51.80
CA GLY A 197 -25.01 7.93 52.49
C GLY A 197 -26.10 8.40 51.54
N LYS A 198 -27.31 7.91 51.77
CA LYS A 198 -28.54 8.70 51.66
C LYS A 198 -28.79 9.37 52.99
#